data_AF-A0A7W3WPT0-F1
#
_entry.id   AF-A0A7W3WPT0-F1
#
_cell.length_a   1.000
_cell.length_b   1.000
_cell.length_c   1.000
_cell.angle_alpha   90.00
_cell.angle_beta   90.00
_cell.angle_gamma   90.00
#
_symmetry.space_group_name_H-M   'P 1'
#
loop_
_entity.id
_entity.type
_entity.pdbx_description
1 polymer ?
#
loop_
_entity_poly.entity_id
_entity_poly.type
_entity_poly.pdbx_seq_one_letter_code
_entity_poly.pdbx_strand_id
1 'polypeptide(L)'
;MPIPPPSAVSSFDLTAQPWLPVLYTSGDEGVVSLAGVLAEAHGIRRLVGDVPTQEFALTRLLLAILYDALDDRLETIADWAELWRQDTLPVAEVAAYLRRHREGFDLLHPTRPFFQVADLRTAKDEVFALDRIVADVPNGDRFFTMRSGGVDSLSFAEAARWLVHSHAYDPSGIKSRRRHRSTRGSAPRSTARPMTFGWRRPDGLDGLCWVGWTRVSV
;
A
#
# COMPACT_ATOMS: atom_id res chain seq x y z
N MET A 1 -24.95 20.49 14.84
CA MET A 1 -24.00 21.21 13.97
C MET A 1 -23.70 20.30 12.80
N PRO A 2 -24.05 20.66 11.55
CA PRO A 2 -23.72 19.83 10.39
C PRO A 2 -22.21 19.79 10.22
N ILE A 3 -21.70 18.58 9.98
CA ILE A 3 -20.30 18.30 9.67
C ILE A 3 -19.98 19.06 8.38
N PRO A 4 -18.95 19.94 8.33
CA PRO A 4 -18.57 20.60 7.09
C PRO A 4 -18.24 19.54 6.02
N PRO A 5 -18.59 19.77 4.74
CA PRO A 5 -18.24 18.83 3.68
C PRO A 5 -16.72 18.65 3.67
N PRO A 6 -16.20 17.41 3.51
CA PRO A 6 -14.77 17.21 3.42
C PRO A 6 -14.25 18.05 2.26
N SER A 7 -13.30 18.94 2.54
CA SER A 7 -12.56 19.70 1.53
C SER A 7 -12.09 18.70 0.48
N ALA A 8 -12.63 18.79 -0.74
CA ALA A 8 -12.48 17.77 -1.76
C ALA A 8 -11.05 17.75 -2.31
N VAL A 9 -10.15 17.08 -1.58
CA VAL A 9 -8.86 16.66 -2.12
C VAL A 9 -9.16 15.59 -3.15
N SER A 10 -9.10 15.96 -4.43
CA SER A 10 -9.46 15.07 -5.54
C SER A 10 -8.33 14.13 -5.96
N SER A 11 -7.12 14.29 -5.41
CA SER A 11 -5.94 13.48 -5.75
C SER A 11 -4.95 13.44 -4.58
N PHE A 12 -4.29 12.30 -4.40
CA PHE A 12 -3.12 12.18 -3.54
C PHE A 12 -2.06 11.33 -4.27
N ASP A 13 -1.24 12.01 -5.06
CA ASP A 13 -0.20 11.43 -5.90
C ASP A 13 1.03 10.99 -5.08
N LEU A 14 1.19 9.68 -4.89
CA LEU A 14 2.26 9.07 -4.09
C LEU A 14 3.66 9.26 -4.70
N THR A 15 3.76 9.66 -5.98
CA THR A 15 5.04 9.95 -6.62
C THR A 15 5.64 11.27 -6.15
N ALA A 16 4.80 12.22 -5.76
CA ALA A 16 5.21 13.59 -5.42
C ALA A 16 4.91 13.97 -3.97
N GLN A 17 3.78 13.49 -3.42
CA GLN A 17 3.40 13.78 -2.04
C GLN A 17 4.22 12.96 -1.06
N PRO A 18 4.65 13.53 0.09
CA PRO A 18 5.38 12.80 1.11
C PRO A 18 4.46 11.82 1.84
N TRP A 19 4.86 10.55 1.92
CA TRP A 19 4.10 9.52 2.64
C TRP A 19 4.93 8.38 3.24
N LEU A 20 6.19 8.26 2.85
CA LEU A 20 7.15 7.26 3.33
C LEU A 20 8.02 7.85 4.44
N PRO A 21 7.83 7.45 5.70
CA PRO A 21 8.70 7.88 6.77
C PRO A 21 10.05 7.18 6.64
N VAL A 22 11.12 7.93 6.84
CA VAL A 22 12.51 7.49 6.68
C VAL A 22 13.34 7.93 7.87
N LEU A 23 14.35 7.13 8.18
CA LEU A 23 15.44 7.51 9.07
C LEU A 23 16.70 7.71 8.22
N TYR A 24 17.26 8.91 8.24
CA TYR A 24 18.50 9.22 7.52
C TYR A 24 19.74 8.69 8.26
N THR A 25 20.86 8.58 7.55
CA THR A 25 22.14 8.18 8.13
C THR A 25 22.67 9.21 9.15
N SER A 26 22.22 10.47 9.07
CA SER A 26 22.46 11.52 10.07
C SER A 26 21.77 11.25 11.42
N GLY A 27 20.75 10.40 11.43
CA GLY A 27 19.87 10.17 12.57
C GLY A 27 18.57 10.98 12.53
N ASP A 28 18.41 11.88 11.57
CA ASP A 28 17.18 12.66 11.40
C ASP A 28 16.05 11.81 10.83
N GLU A 29 14.82 12.12 11.24
CA GLU A 29 13.61 11.53 10.67
C GLU A 29 13.00 12.46 9.62
N GLY A 30 12.43 11.88 8.57
CA GLY A 30 11.72 12.63 7.53
C GLY A 30 10.57 11.84 6.93
N VAL A 31 9.79 12.50 6.08
CA VAL A 31 8.73 11.86 5.28
C VAL A 31 8.91 12.28 3.83
N VAL A 32 9.08 11.32 2.94
CA VAL A 32 9.41 11.54 1.53
C VAL A 32 8.39 10.87 0.60
N SER A 33 8.39 11.27 -0.66
CA SER A 33 7.59 10.65 -1.73
C SER A 33 8.28 9.44 -2.34
N LEU A 34 7.65 8.73 -3.29
CA LEU A 34 8.32 7.66 -4.04
C LEU A 34 9.50 8.19 -4.87
N ALA A 35 9.39 9.40 -5.43
CA ALA A 35 10.52 9.99 -6.14
C ALA A 35 11.64 10.38 -5.17
N GLY A 36 11.28 10.96 -4.01
CA GLY A 36 12.24 11.37 -2.99
C GLY A 36 13.02 10.20 -2.39
N VAL A 37 12.34 9.12 -2.00
CA VAL A 37 13.00 7.96 -1.38
C VAL A 37 14.03 7.31 -2.30
N LEU A 38 13.77 7.27 -3.61
CA LEU A 38 14.68 6.68 -4.59
C LEU A 38 15.83 7.64 -4.95
N ALA A 39 15.59 8.95 -4.94
CA ALA A 39 16.62 9.97 -5.14
C ALA A 39 17.60 10.06 -3.95
N GLU A 40 17.06 9.98 -2.73
CA GLU A 40 17.80 10.15 -1.48
C GLU A 40 18.26 8.81 -0.86
N ALA A 41 18.07 7.69 -1.55
CA ALA A 41 18.29 6.34 -1.03
C ALA A 41 19.67 6.14 -0.36
N HIS A 42 20.72 6.74 -0.92
CA HIS A 42 22.08 6.68 -0.39
C HIS A 42 22.26 7.32 0.99
N GLY A 43 21.41 8.29 1.33
CA GLY A 43 21.38 8.97 2.63
C GLY A 43 20.36 8.37 3.61
N ILE A 44 19.55 7.41 3.17
CA ILE A 44 18.48 6.81 3.99
C ILE A 44 18.98 5.51 4.60
N ARG A 45 18.92 5.41 5.92
CA ARG A 45 19.29 4.19 6.66
C ARG A 45 18.21 3.12 6.56
N ARG A 46 16.94 3.52 6.71
CA ARG A 46 15.77 2.62 6.63
C ARG A 46 14.47 3.38 6.47
N LEU A 47 13.44 2.68 5.99
CA LEU A 47 12.05 3.11 6.16
C LEU A 47 11.63 2.95 7.63
N VAL A 48 10.72 3.80 8.09
CA VAL A 48 10.14 3.73 9.44
C VAL A 48 8.64 3.47 9.29
N GLY A 49 8.25 2.20 9.40
CA GLY A 49 6.84 1.80 9.34
C GLY A 49 6.16 1.93 10.70
N ASP A 50 4.83 2.02 10.71
CA ASP A 50 4.03 1.95 11.93
C ASP A 50 4.19 0.56 12.63
N VAL A 51 4.47 -0.49 11.84
CA VAL A 51 4.85 -1.82 12.31
C VAL A 51 5.97 -2.40 11.45
N PRO A 52 6.82 -3.33 11.96
CA PRO A 52 7.95 -3.88 11.18
C PRO A 52 7.56 -4.53 9.85
N THR A 53 6.35 -5.10 9.76
CA THR A 53 5.85 -5.73 8.52
C THR A 53 5.52 -4.70 7.43
N GLN A 54 5.25 -3.43 7.79
CA GLN A 54 5.10 -2.37 6.81
C GLN A 54 6.42 -2.06 6.11
N GLU A 55 7.54 -2.00 6.85
CA GLU A 55 8.85 -1.74 6.26
C GLU A 55 9.18 -2.76 5.17
N PHE A 56 8.87 -4.04 5.41
CA PHE A 56 9.07 -5.09 4.42
C PHE A 56 8.14 -4.94 3.20
N ALA A 57 6.86 -4.66 3.42
CA ALA A 57 5.90 -4.46 2.33
C ALA A 57 6.27 -3.25 1.44
N LEU A 58 6.67 -2.14 2.06
CA LEU A 58 7.11 -0.93 1.36
C LEU A 58 8.43 -1.17 0.62
N THR A 59 9.40 -1.85 1.23
CA THR A 59 10.66 -2.22 0.56
C THR A 59 10.41 -3.05 -0.70
N ARG A 60 9.47 -4.01 -0.64
CA ARG A 60 9.07 -4.81 -1.81
C ARG A 60 8.43 -3.97 -2.91
N LEU A 61 7.61 -2.98 -2.55
CA LEU A 61 7.05 -2.03 -3.50
C LEU A 61 8.15 -1.22 -4.19
N LEU A 62 9.11 -0.68 -3.43
CA LEU A 62 10.24 0.09 -3.98
C LEU A 62 11.11 -0.76 -4.91
N LEU A 63 11.39 -2.01 -4.52
CA LEU A 63 12.10 -2.97 -5.38
C LEU A 63 11.34 -3.21 -6.68
N ALA A 64 10.04 -3.50 -6.62
CA ALA A 64 9.23 -3.72 -7.83
C ALA A 64 9.29 -2.53 -8.81
N ILE A 65 9.23 -1.30 -8.29
CA ILE A 65 9.39 -0.08 -9.08
C ILE A 65 10.80 0.00 -9.68
N LEU A 66 11.84 -0.29 -8.89
CA LEU A 66 13.23 -0.23 -9.35
C LEU A 66 13.52 -1.27 -10.45
N TYR A 67 13.03 -2.50 -10.28
CA TYR A 67 13.16 -3.55 -11.29
C TYR A 67 12.48 -3.16 -12.60
N ASP A 68 11.22 -2.72 -12.56
CA ASP A 68 10.48 -2.35 -13.77
C ASP A 68 11.03 -1.07 -14.43
N ALA A 69 11.52 -0.12 -13.63
CA ALA A 69 12.16 1.09 -14.15
C ALA A 69 13.51 0.83 -14.83
N LEU A 70 14.18 -0.27 -14.50
CA LEU A 70 15.52 -0.61 -14.97
C LEU A 70 15.55 -1.93 -15.77
N ASP A 71 14.38 -2.44 -16.18
CA ASP A 71 14.22 -3.76 -16.82
C ASP A 71 15.14 -3.90 -18.05
N ASP A 72 15.14 -2.88 -18.92
CA ASP A 72 15.97 -2.83 -20.13
C ASP A 72 17.50 -2.74 -19.85
N ARG A 73 17.91 -2.54 -18.60
CA ARG A 73 19.30 -2.22 -18.23
C ARG A 73 19.93 -3.23 -17.27
N LEU A 74 19.14 -4.05 -16.59
CA LEU A 74 19.60 -4.97 -15.53
C LEU A 74 19.39 -6.44 -15.92
N GLU A 75 19.88 -6.81 -17.10
CA GLU A 75 19.73 -8.16 -17.65
C GLU A 75 20.71 -9.17 -17.03
N THR A 76 21.91 -8.72 -16.67
CA THR A 76 23.00 -9.60 -16.20
C THR A 76 23.44 -9.29 -14.78
N ILE A 77 24.07 -10.28 -14.12
CA ILE A 77 24.71 -10.09 -12.80
C ILE A 77 25.77 -8.98 -12.85
N ALA A 78 26.43 -8.78 -14.00
CA ALA A 78 27.43 -7.73 -14.16
C ALA A 78 26.79 -6.34 -14.09
N ASP A 79 25.59 -6.16 -14.66
CA ASP A 79 24.86 -4.89 -14.61
C ASP A 79 24.44 -4.55 -13.17
N TRP A 80 23.99 -5.57 -12.42
CA TRP A 80 23.72 -5.43 -10.98
C TRP A 80 24.97 -5.07 -10.18
N ALA A 81 26.11 -5.69 -10.50
CA ALA A 81 27.38 -5.40 -9.83
C ALA A 81 27.94 -4.01 -10.17
N GLU A 82 27.66 -3.49 -11.37
CA GLU A 82 27.97 -2.11 -11.74
C GLU A 82 27.06 -1.13 -10.98
N LEU A 83 25.75 -1.38 -10.97
CA LEU A 83 24.80 -0.57 -10.20
C LEU A 83 25.17 -0.51 -8.72
N TRP A 84 25.56 -1.64 -8.12
CA TRP A 84 25.97 -1.70 -6.72
C TRP A 84 27.21 -0.85 -6.39
N ARG A 85 28.09 -0.61 -7.38
CA ARG A 85 29.30 0.20 -7.22
C ARG A 85 29.05 1.70 -7.37
N GLN A 86 27.86 2.11 -7.80
CA GLN A 86 27.51 3.52 -7.93
C GLN A 86 27.10 4.09 -6.57
N ASP A 87 27.47 5.35 -6.33
CA ASP A 87 27.12 6.05 -5.08
C ASP A 87 25.62 6.34 -4.97
N THR A 88 24.90 6.34 -6.10
CA THR A 88 23.47 6.69 -6.17
C THR A 88 22.72 5.80 -7.13
N LEU A 89 21.41 5.65 -6.91
CA LEU A 89 20.53 4.99 -7.85
C LEU A 89 20.37 5.82 -9.15
N PRO A 90 19.90 5.21 -10.25
CA PRO A 90 19.67 5.89 -11.52
C PRO A 90 18.39 6.73 -11.45
N VAL A 91 18.52 7.89 -10.81
CA VAL A 91 17.39 8.76 -10.47
C VAL A 91 16.62 9.22 -11.70
N ALA A 92 17.30 9.45 -12.83
CA ALA A 92 16.67 9.96 -14.04
C ALA A 92 15.71 8.94 -14.67
N GLU A 93 16.14 7.68 -14.76
CA GLU A 93 15.37 6.57 -15.31
C GLU A 93 14.15 6.27 -14.43
N VAL A 94 14.37 6.17 -13.12
CA VAL A 94 13.29 5.97 -12.14
C VAL A 94 12.29 7.14 -12.17
N ALA A 95 12.76 8.38 -12.24
CA ALA A 95 11.88 9.54 -12.33
C ALA A 95 11.08 9.55 -13.65
N ALA A 96 11.68 9.11 -14.76
CA ALA A 96 10.98 8.97 -16.03
C ALA A 96 9.89 7.88 -15.95
N TYR A 97 10.20 6.75 -15.33
CA TYR A 97 9.24 5.68 -15.05
C TYR A 97 8.06 6.18 -14.20
N LEU A 98 8.33 6.77 -13.04
CA LEU A 98 7.29 7.29 -12.15
C LEU A 98 6.42 8.36 -12.83
N ARG A 99 7.01 9.20 -13.69
CA ARG A 99 6.25 10.17 -14.49
C ARG A 99 5.32 9.49 -15.50
N ARG A 100 5.80 8.46 -16.19
CA ARG A 100 5.01 7.68 -17.17
C ARG A 100 3.83 6.96 -16.51
N HIS A 101 4.02 6.46 -15.29
CA HIS A 101 3.02 5.67 -14.56
C HIS A 101 2.24 6.47 -13.50
N ARG A 102 2.39 7.80 -13.46
CA ARG A 102 1.86 8.68 -12.41
C ARG A 102 0.39 8.46 -12.10
N GLU A 103 -0.46 8.31 -13.12
CA GLU A 103 -1.91 8.09 -12.92
C GLU A 103 -2.22 6.84 -12.08
N GLY A 104 -1.39 5.80 -12.18
CA GLY A 104 -1.55 4.58 -11.39
C GLY A 104 -1.14 4.72 -9.93
N PHE A 105 -0.42 5.79 -9.58
CA PHE A 105 0.11 6.07 -8.23
C PHE A 105 -0.70 7.12 -7.46
N ASP A 106 -1.83 7.59 -8.00
CA ASP A 106 -2.75 8.45 -7.26
C ASP A 106 -3.70 7.60 -6.39
N LEU A 107 -3.60 7.78 -5.07
CA LEU A 107 -4.40 7.06 -4.08
C LEU A 107 -5.92 7.33 -4.24
N LEU A 108 -6.30 8.52 -4.69
CA LEU A 108 -7.68 8.98 -4.79
C LEU A 108 -8.17 9.05 -6.23
N HIS A 109 -7.42 8.46 -7.18
CA HIS A 109 -7.75 8.53 -8.60
C HIS A 109 -9.20 8.05 -8.85
N PRO A 110 -10.01 8.77 -9.62
CA PRO A 110 -11.45 8.49 -9.75
C PRO A 110 -11.76 7.11 -10.33
N THR A 111 -10.95 6.63 -11.29
CA THR A 111 -11.18 5.35 -12.00
C THR A 111 -10.13 4.26 -11.72
N ARG A 112 -8.89 4.64 -11.39
CA ARG A 112 -7.75 3.73 -11.19
C ARG A 112 -6.97 4.05 -9.89
N PRO A 113 -7.65 4.10 -8.73
CA PRO A 113 -7.00 4.44 -7.48
C PRO A 113 -5.91 3.43 -7.15
N PHE A 114 -4.76 3.93 -6.71
CA PHE A 114 -3.60 3.10 -6.38
C PHE A 114 -4.02 1.94 -5.45
N PHE A 115 -3.73 0.71 -5.88
CA PHE A 115 -3.99 -0.53 -5.14
C PHE A 115 -5.45 -0.73 -4.68
N GLN A 116 -6.40 -0.08 -5.35
CA GLN A 116 -7.82 -0.12 -5.03
C GLN A 116 -8.69 -0.38 -6.28
N VAL A 117 -9.96 -0.73 -6.04
CA VAL A 117 -10.98 -0.85 -7.10
C VAL A 117 -11.97 0.32 -6.94
N ALA A 118 -11.98 1.24 -7.90
CA ALA A 118 -12.76 2.49 -7.85
C ALA A 118 -14.25 2.28 -7.55
N ASP A 119 -14.87 1.26 -8.15
CA ASP A 119 -16.30 0.99 -8.02
C ASP A 119 -16.61 -0.08 -6.96
N LEU A 120 -15.70 -0.32 -6.02
CA LEU A 120 -15.92 -1.34 -4.99
C LEU A 120 -17.05 -0.91 -4.04
N ARG A 121 -18.14 -1.68 -4.07
CA ARG A 121 -19.29 -1.56 -3.17
C ARG A 121 -19.75 -2.92 -2.67
N THR A 122 -20.15 -2.99 -1.40
CA THR A 122 -20.83 -4.17 -0.87
C THR A 122 -22.27 -4.21 -1.39
N ALA A 123 -22.98 -5.32 -1.19
CA ALA A 123 -24.39 -5.43 -1.60
C ALA A 123 -25.31 -4.39 -0.92
N LYS A 124 -24.88 -3.85 0.23
CA LYS A 124 -25.59 -2.85 1.03
C LYS A 124 -24.93 -1.47 1.05
N ASP A 125 -23.88 -1.27 0.23
CA ASP A 125 -23.03 -0.06 0.25
C ASP A 125 -22.41 0.28 1.62
N GLU A 126 -22.25 -0.74 2.48
CA GLU A 126 -21.58 -0.62 3.78
C GLU A 126 -20.10 -0.29 3.61
N VAL A 127 -19.64 0.74 4.33
CA VAL A 127 -18.23 1.09 4.55
C VAL A 127 -17.81 0.50 5.89
N PHE A 128 -16.68 -0.22 5.92
CA PHE A 128 -16.15 -0.80 7.15
C PHE A 128 -15.15 0.14 7.81
N ALA A 129 -15.01 0.00 9.12
CA ALA A 129 -14.02 0.76 9.89
C ALA A 129 -12.58 0.38 9.51
N LEU A 130 -11.66 1.28 9.84
CA LEU A 130 -10.23 1.20 9.51
C LEU A 130 -9.47 0.18 10.37
N ASP A 131 -10.10 -0.32 11.44
CA ASP A 131 -9.64 -1.44 12.27
C ASP A 131 -9.32 -2.70 11.45
N ARG A 132 -9.93 -2.87 10.27
CA ARG A 132 -9.67 -3.98 9.37
C ARG A 132 -8.38 -3.89 8.56
N ILE A 133 -7.74 -2.72 8.54
CA ILE A 133 -6.55 -2.45 7.73
C ILE A 133 -5.34 -2.17 8.64
N VAL A 134 -5.59 -1.64 9.85
CA VAL A 134 -4.55 -1.40 10.86
C VAL A 134 -4.28 -2.68 11.63
N ALA A 135 -3.13 -3.31 11.36
CA ALA A 135 -2.77 -4.62 11.93
C ALA A 135 -2.59 -4.65 13.47
N ASP A 136 -2.41 -3.49 14.11
CA ASP A 136 -2.23 -3.35 15.56
C ASP A 136 -3.55 -3.05 16.31
N VAL A 137 -4.69 -3.19 15.62
CA VAL A 137 -6.02 -3.04 16.21
C VAL A 137 -6.79 -4.35 16.03
N PRO A 138 -7.10 -5.08 17.11
CA PRO A 138 -7.95 -6.26 17.03
C PRO A 138 -9.31 -5.89 16.41
N ASN A 139 -9.86 -6.76 15.55
CA ASN A 139 -11.21 -6.60 15.03
C ASN A 139 -12.22 -6.61 16.21
N GLY A 140 -12.81 -5.45 16.53
CA GLY A 140 -13.76 -5.32 17.63
C GLY A 140 -13.21 -4.54 18.83
N ASP A 141 -13.42 -5.07 20.04
CA ASP A 141 -13.24 -4.30 21.27
C ASP A 141 -11.79 -3.84 21.49
N ARG A 142 -11.68 -2.56 21.88
CA ARG A 142 -10.47 -1.71 22.01
C ARG A 142 -9.45 -2.15 23.06
N PHE A 143 -9.53 -3.38 23.53
CA PHE A 143 -8.60 -3.88 24.53
C PHE A 143 -7.30 -4.29 23.81
N PHE A 144 -6.18 -3.67 24.20
CA PHE A 144 -4.81 -3.90 23.71
C PHE A 144 -4.35 -3.12 22.46
N THR A 145 -4.87 -1.93 22.18
CA THR A 145 -4.27 -1.06 21.14
C THR A 145 -3.15 -0.20 21.74
N MET A 146 -1.96 -0.18 21.13
CA MET A 146 -0.88 0.76 21.52
C MET A 146 -1.16 2.21 21.09
N ARG A 147 -2.26 2.46 20.36
CA ARG A 147 -2.70 3.79 19.90
C ARG A 147 -3.65 4.44 20.89
N SER A 148 -3.24 5.57 21.46
CA SER A 148 -4.11 6.46 22.23
C SER A 148 -5.05 7.23 21.28
N GLY A 149 -6.25 6.69 21.02
CA GLY A 149 -7.31 7.42 20.31
C GLY A 149 -8.20 6.63 19.34
N GLY A 150 -7.93 5.34 19.09
CA GLY A 150 -8.70 4.55 18.11
C GLY A 150 -8.27 4.79 16.64
N VAL A 151 -9.10 4.36 15.68
CA VAL A 151 -8.86 4.47 14.22
C VAL A 151 -10.02 5.18 13.52
N ASP A 152 -10.48 6.29 14.08
CA ASP A 152 -11.65 7.01 13.55
C ASP A 152 -11.32 7.75 12.23
N SER A 153 -10.06 8.09 12.00
CA SER A 153 -9.55 8.63 10.73
C SER A 153 -8.05 8.35 10.58
N LEU A 154 -7.57 8.30 9.34
CA LEU A 154 -6.15 8.17 9.00
C LEU A 154 -5.77 9.31 8.06
N SER A 155 -4.53 9.80 8.13
CA SER A 155 -4.01 10.66 7.06
C SER A 155 -3.91 9.87 5.75
N PHE A 156 -3.97 10.54 4.59
CA PHE A 156 -3.79 9.85 3.30
C PHE A 156 -2.45 9.11 3.21
N ALA A 157 -1.39 9.69 3.76
CA ALA A 157 -0.07 9.07 3.83
C ALA A 157 -0.08 7.76 4.63
N GLU A 158 -0.71 7.78 5.80
CA GLU A 158 -0.84 6.62 6.67
C GLU A 158 -1.76 5.56 6.07
N ALA A 159 -2.88 5.97 5.48
CA ALA A 159 -3.78 5.10 4.74
C ALA A 159 -3.06 4.37 3.58
N ALA A 160 -2.19 5.08 2.84
CA ALA A 160 -1.40 4.46 1.77
C ALA A 160 -0.45 3.37 2.30
N ARG A 161 0.21 3.59 3.45
CA ARG A 161 1.07 2.57 4.09
C ARG A 161 0.28 1.33 4.50
N TRP A 162 -0.86 1.53 5.16
CA TRP A 162 -1.72 0.43 5.58
C TRP A 162 -2.36 -0.32 4.41
N LEU A 163 -2.66 0.37 3.31
CA LEU A 163 -3.14 -0.26 2.07
C LEU A 163 -2.08 -1.19 1.47
N VAL A 164 -0.84 -0.71 1.31
CA VAL A 164 0.27 -1.54 0.80
C VAL A 164 0.51 -2.74 1.73
N HIS A 165 0.48 -2.50 3.04
CA HIS A 165 0.61 -3.55 4.05
C HIS A 165 -0.47 -4.62 3.95
N SER A 166 -1.74 -4.23 3.81
CA SER A 166 -2.87 -5.17 3.75
C SER A 166 -2.79 -6.09 2.53
N HIS A 167 -2.22 -5.64 1.42
CA HIS A 167 -1.98 -6.51 0.26
C HIS A 167 -0.91 -7.58 0.52
N ALA A 168 0.01 -7.35 1.46
CA ALA A 168 1.08 -8.28 1.81
C ALA A 168 0.77 -9.14 3.05
N TYR A 169 0.12 -8.56 4.07
CA TYR A 169 -0.03 -9.12 5.42
C TYR A 169 -1.44 -8.88 5.97
N ASP A 170 -2.41 -9.69 5.54
CA ASP A 170 -3.78 -9.62 6.00
C ASP A 170 -4.29 -11.01 6.50
N PRO A 171 -4.79 -11.12 7.74
CA PRO A 171 -5.29 -12.39 8.27
C PRO A 171 -6.47 -12.94 7.47
N SER A 172 -6.56 -14.27 7.31
CA SER A 172 -7.67 -14.95 6.62
C SER A 172 -8.99 -14.98 7.41
N GLY A 173 -9.42 -13.85 7.96
CA GLY A 173 -10.76 -13.70 8.50
C GLY A 173 -11.82 -13.76 7.39
N ILE A 174 -13.06 -14.11 7.72
CA ILE A 174 -14.18 -14.03 6.76
C ILE A 174 -14.33 -12.57 6.31
N LYS A 175 -14.25 -12.31 5.01
CA LYS A 175 -14.35 -10.97 4.42
C LYS A 175 -15.70 -10.75 3.74
N SER A 176 -16.13 -9.49 3.69
CA SER A 176 -17.36 -9.11 3.00
C SER A 176 -17.24 -9.31 1.49
N ARG A 177 -18.28 -9.86 0.86
CA ARG A 177 -18.25 -10.19 -0.57
C ARG A 177 -18.59 -8.95 -1.41
N ARG A 178 -17.80 -8.73 -2.47
CA ARG A 178 -18.12 -7.76 -3.52
C ARG A 178 -19.47 -8.10 -4.19
N ARG A 179 -20.27 -7.08 -4.52
CA ARG A 179 -21.44 -7.26 -5.37
C ARG A 179 -21.00 -7.64 -6.79
N HIS A 180 -21.39 -8.83 -7.25
CA HIS A 180 -21.21 -9.24 -8.64
C HIS A 180 -22.33 -8.65 -9.52
N ARG A 181 -22.04 -8.40 -10.80
CA ARG A 181 -23.08 -8.24 -11.83
C ARG A 181 -23.50 -9.65 -12.24
N SER A 182 -24.73 -10.06 -11.96
CA SER A 182 -25.13 -11.45 -12.22
C SER A 182 -25.36 -11.71 -13.71
N THR A 183 -24.74 -12.77 -14.21
CA THR A 183 -25.28 -13.58 -15.29
C THR A 183 -25.52 -14.98 -14.71
N ARG A 184 -26.80 -15.28 -14.43
CA ARG A 184 -27.38 -16.53 -13.91
C ARG A 184 -27.31 -16.79 -12.38
N GLY A 185 -28.46 -16.57 -11.74
CA GLY A 185 -29.25 -17.67 -11.16
C GLY A 185 -28.80 -18.34 -9.85
N SER A 186 -27.85 -17.79 -9.08
CA SER A 186 -27.55 -18.31 -7.74
C SER A 186 -27.68 -17.22 -6.67
N ALA A 187 -28.29 -17.59 -5.53
CA ALA A 187 -28.61 -16.66 -4.45
C ALA A 187 -27.35 -15.97 -3.88
N PRO A 188 -27.39 -14.65 -3.61
CA PRO A 188 -26.23 -13.91 -3.12
C PRO A 188 -25.92 -14.30 -1.66
N ARG A 189 -24.77 -14.95 -1.44
CA ARG A 189 -24.16 -15.08 -0.11
C ARG A 189 -23.46 -13.76 0.27
N SER A 190 -23.72 -13.25 1.48
CA SER A 190 -23.21 -11.96 1.98
C SER A 190 -21.73 -11.97 2.39
N THR A 191 -21.18 -13.15 2.69
CA THR A 191 -19.80 -13.33 3.16
C THR A 191 -19.00 -14.21 2.21
N ALA A 192 -17.70 -13.96 2.14
CA ALA A 192 -16.73 -14.77 1.41
C ALA A 192 -15.57 -15.10 2.35
N ARG A 193 -15.15 -16.37 2.37
CA ARG A 193 -13.87 -16.72 2.99
C ARG A 193 -12.77 -16.33 2.01
N PRO A 194 -11.73 -15.59 2.43
CA PRO A 194 -10.52 -15.49 1.63
C PRO A 194 -9.98 -16.92 1.43
N MET A 195 -9.45 -17.21 0.23
CA MET A 195 -9.08 -18.59 -0.10
C MET A 195 -7.89 -19.11 0.74
N THR A 196 -7.13 -18.25 1.42
CA THR A 196 -6.08 -18.58 2.39
C THR A 196 -5.67 -17.32 3.19
N PHE A 197 -4.79 -17.46 4.20
CA PHE A 197 -4.06 -16.34 4.85
C PHE A 197 -3.41 -15.46 3.77
N GLY A 198 -3.36 -14.14 3.99
CA GLY A 198 -2.29 -13.33 3.43
C GLY A 198 -0.99 -14.08 3.70
N TRP A 199 -0.39 -14.57 2.62
CA TRP A 199 0.66 -15.59 2.55
C TRP A 199 1.23 -16.12 3.88
N ARG A 200 0.69 -17.25 4.36
CA ARG A 200 1.49 -18.25 5.10
C ARG A 200 0.79 -19.62 5.15
N ARG A 201 1.42 -20.63 4.53
CA ARG A 201 1.31 -22.06 4.89
C ARG A 201 2.73 -22.59 5.16
N PRO A 202 2.87 -23.73 5.88
CA PRO A 202 3.94 -23.98 6.84
C PRO A 202 5.34 -24.31 6.28
N ASP A 203 5.50 -24.20 4.97
CA ASP A 203 6.65 -24.66 4.21
C ASP A 203 7.11 -23.53 3.27
N GLY A 204 8.37 -23.13 3.45
CA GLY A 204 8.93 -21.83 3.07
C GLY A 204 8.75 -21.40 1.62
N LEU A 205 8.50 -20.09 1.48
CA LEU A 205 8.65 -19.18 0.32
C LEU A 205 8.18 -19.68 -1.06
N ASP A 206 7.16 -19.01 -1.62
CA ASP A 206 7.22 -18.39 -2.96
C ASP A 206 5.84 -17.84 -3.36
N GLY A 207 5.79 -16.58 -3.78
CA GLY A 207 4.56 -15.87 -4.11
C GLY A 207 4.00 -16.22 -5.49
N LEU A 208 2.67 -16.27 -5.59
CA LEU A 208 1.92 -15.63 -6.68
C LEU A 208 0.44 -15.38 -6.35
N CYS A 209 -0.01 -14.20 -6.76
CA CYS A 209 -1.24 -13.46 -6.51
C CYS A 209 -2.57 -14.21 -6.66
N TRP A 210 -3.51 -13.98 -5.70
CA TRP A 210 -4.90 -13.50 -5.92
C TRP A 210 -5.41 -12.90 -4.59
N VAL A 211 -5.65 -11.58 -4.51
CA VAL A 211 -6.01 -10.90 -3.24
C VAL A 211 -7.37 -10.19 -3.34
N GLY A 212 -8.19 -10.36 -2.30
CA GLY A 212 -9.50 -9.71 -2.11
C GLY A 212 -9.38 -8.31 -1.51
N TRP A 213 -10.29 -7.43 -1.91
CA TRP A 213 -10.12 -5.97 -1.87
C TRP A 213 -10.92 -5.30 -0.73
N THR A 214 -10.34 -4.28 -0.09
CA THR A 214 -11.01 -3.33 0.81
C THR A 214 -10.74 -1.91 0.30
N ARG A 215 -11.80 -1.08 0.20
CA ARG A 215 -11.71 0.34 -0.19
C ARG A 215 -11.37 1.17 1.05
N VAL A 216 -10.35 2.02 0.98
CA VAL A 216 -10.08 3.00 2.04
C VAL A 216 -10.84 4.27 1.68
N SER A 217 -11.81 4.67 2.50
CA SER A 217 -12.39 6.01 2.42
C SER A 217 -11.83 6.79 3.60
N VAL A 218 -11.07 7.84 3.30
CA VAL A 218 -10.54 8.82 4.26
C VAL A 218 -11.56 9.93 4.44
#